data_AF-A1HMK2-F1
#
_entry.id   AF-A1HMK2-F1
#
_cell.length_a   1.000
_cell.length_b   1.000
_cell.length_c   1.000
_cell.angle_alpha   90.00
_cell.angle_beta   90.00
_cell.angle_gamma   90.00
#
_symmetry.space_group_name_H-M   'P 1'
#
loop_
_entity.id
_entity.type
_entity.pdbx_description
1 polymer ?
#
loop_
_entity_poly.entity_id
_entity_poly.type
_entity_poly.pdbx_seq_one_letter_code
_entity_poly.pdbx_strand_id
1 'polypeptide(L)'
;MDGIVCANCHTWMTLDTPACPNCGATINLDGEHKNVIDRIQPNCLIHRYEGSDMLEPAVLLKEGKSNVKVATRLLEYAKPVTVPKHKVYAFDQSIYNAIQALRNERTATIRRFDQLIQSHWQHLKPYQAEAKRPRESKSAPGYPEGTLP
;
A
#
# COMPACT_ATOMS: atom_id res chain seq x y z
N MET A 1 -6.94 -8.53 19.56
CA MET A 1 -7.63 -7.47 20.32
C MET A 1 -9.07 -7.54 19.91
N ASP A 2 -9.86 -8.27 20.69
CA ASP A 2 -11.29 -8.40 20.45
C ASP A 2 -11.98 -7.24 21.16
N GLY A 3 -12.69 -6.44 20.40
CA GLY A 3 -13.32 -5.23 20.91
C GLY A 3 -14.57 -4.92 20.10
N ILE A 4 -15.48 -4.21 20.73
CA ILE A 4 -16.80 -3.91 20.20
C ILE A 4 -17.02 -2.41 20.23
N VAL A 5 -17.94 -1.94 19.40
CA VAL A 5 -18.34 -0.54 19.35
C VAL A 5 -19.80 -0.44 19.76
N CYS A 6 -20.12 0.47 20.68
CA CYS A 6 -21.52 0.74 21.02
C CYS A 6 -22.26 1.28 19.79
N ALA A 7 -23.37 0.64 19.40
CA ALA A 7 -24.15 1.09 18.25
C ALA A 7 -24.83 2.45 18.51
N ASN A 8 -25.02 2.85 19.77
CA ASN A 8 -25.67 4.11 20.13
C ASN A 8 -24.74 5.33 20.04
N CYS A 9 -23.50 5.22 20.53
CA CYS A 9 -22.58 6.36 20.64
C CYS A 9 -21.22 6.15 19.98
N HIS A 10 -21.01 5.02 19.31
CA HIS A 10 -19.79 4.68 18.58
C HIS A 10 -18.50 4.64 19.43
N THR A 11 -18.64 4.53 20.75
CA THR A 11 -17.51 4.29 21.66
C THR A 11 -17.01 2.86 21.52
N TRP A 12 -15.71 2.71 21.27
CA TRP A 12 -15.02 1.42 21.31
C TRP A 12 -14.80 0.97 22.75
N MET A 13 -14.96 -0.33 23.01
CA MET A 13 -14.76 -0.94 24.32
C MET A 13 -14.32 -2.41 24.21
N THR A 14 -13.86 -2.97 25.33
CA THR A 14 -13.57 -4.40 25.46
C THR A 14 -14.85 -5.20 25.68
N LEU A 15 -14.81 -6.50 25.34
CA LEU A 15 -15.97 -7.41 25.42
C LEU A 15 -16.56 -7.54 26.83
N ASP A 16 -15.76 -7.34 27.87
CA ASP A 16 -16.16 -7.57 29.27
C ASP A 16 -16.94 -6.40 29.90
N THR A 17 -17.32 -5.39 29.11
CA THR A 17 -17.97 -4.19 29.64
C THR A 17 -19.49 -4.37 29.67
N PRO A 18 -20.16 -4.42 30.85
CA PRO A 18 -21.59 -4.68 30.94
C PRO A 18 -22.47 -3.50 30.47
N ALA A 19 -21.91 -2.28 30.44
CA ALA A 19 -22.56 -1.08 29.96
C ALA A 19 -21.55 -0.19 29.23
N CYS A 20 -22.02 0.56 28.23
CA CYS A 20 -21.18 1.51 27.51
C CYS A 20 -20.65 2.58 28.47
N PRO A 21 -19.32 2.78 28.57
CA PRO A 21 -18.73 3.74 29.52
C PRO A 21 -19.05 5.21 29.17
N ASN A 22 -19.51 5.49 27.95
CA ASN A 22 -19.80 6.84 27.49
C ASN A 22 -21.28 7.20 27.57
N CYS A 23 -22.18 6.29 27.17
CA CYS A 23 -23.63 6.58 27.14
C CYS A 23 -24.46 5.81 28.18
N GLY A 24 -23.83 4.92 28.97
CA GLY A 24 -24.50 4.14 30.01
C GLY A 24 -25.42 3.02 29.49
N ALA A 25 -25.55 2.83 28.18
CA ALA A 25 -26.41 1.79 27.62
C ALA A 25 -25.89 0.39 27.99
N THR A 26 -26.77 -0.48 28.51
CA THR A 26 -26.49 -1.90 28.74
C THR A 26 -26.02 -2.56 27.45
N ILE A 27 -24.98 -3.40 27.51
CA ILE A 27 -24.42 -4.06 26.34
C ILE A 27 -25.05 -5.44 26.15
N ASN A 28 -25.65 -5.63 24.97
CA ASN A 28 -26.17 -6.91 24.51
C ASN A 28 -25.31 -7.38 23.33
N LEU A 29 -24.62 -8.51 23.50
CA LEU A 29 -23.67 -9.03 22.51
C LEU A 29 -24.36 -9.91 21.44
N ASP A 30 -25.50 -10.49 21.77
CA ASP A 30 -26.24 -11.46 20.96
C ASP A 30 -27.76 -11.26 21.04
N GLY A 31 -28.50 -12.07 20.28
CA GLY A 31 -29.95 -12.01 20.17
C GLY A 31 -30.48 -10.84 19.33
N GLU A 32 -31.81 -10.70 19.31
CA GLU A 32 -32.51 -9.65 18.55
C GLU A 32 -32.22 -8.24 19.07
N HIS A 33 -31.78 -8.13 20.33
CA HIS A 33 -31.47 -6.87 20.98
C HIS A 33 -29.98 -6.52 20.98
N LYS A 34 -29.18 -7.20 20.14
CA LYS A 34 -27.76 -6.89 19.96
C LYS A 34 -27.59 -5.42 19.61
N ASN A 35 -26.80 -4.71 20.39
CA ASN A 35 -26.61 -3.25 20.26
C ASN A 35 -25.14 -2.86 20.14
N VAL A 36 -24.33 -3.77 19.60
CA VAL A 36 -22.90 -3.58 19.38
C VAL A 36 -22.51 -3.87 17.94
N ILE A 37 -21.50 -3.15 17.48
CA ILE A 37 -20.81 -3.36 16.22
C ILE A 37 -19.50 -4.08 16.54
N ASP A 38 -19.48 -5.37 16.25
CA ASP A 38 -18.34 -6.28 16.47
C ASP A 38 -17.64 -6.66 15.15
N ARG A 39 -18.18 -6.22 14.02
CA ARG A 39 -17.59 -6.38 12.69
C ARG A 39 -17.84 -5.16 11.81
N ILE A 40 -16.92 -4.90 10.90
CA ILE A 40 -17.11 -3.90 9.85
C ILE A 40 -18.06 -4.48 8.79
N GLN A 41 -19.12 -3.74 8.49
CA GLN A 41 -20.02 -4.01 7.38
C GLN A 41 -19.93 -2.84 6.39
N PRO A 42 -19.02 -2.92 5.40
CA PRO A 42 -18.79 -1.82 4.48
C PRO A 42 -20.05 -1.45 3.71
N ASN A 43 -20.28 -0.14 3.58
CA ASN A 43 -21.34 0.43 2.75
C ASN A 43 -20.81 1.43 1.72
N CYS A 44 -19.51 1.76 1.79
CA CYS A 44 -18.81 2.56 0.80
C CYS A 44 -17.39 2.04 0.55
N LEU A 45 -16.80 2.49 -0.55
CA LEU A 45 -15.37 2.41 -0.84
C LEU A 45 -14.78 3.81 -0.76
N ILE A 46 -13.59 3.94 -0.18
CA ILE A 46 -12.87 5.23 -0.10
C ILE A 46 -11.54 5.16 -0.83
N HIS A 47 -11.20 6.27 -1.48
CA HIS A 47 -9.88 6.51 -2.05
C HIS A 47 -9.14 7.53 -1.20
N ARG A 48 -8.34 7.07 -0.23
CA ARG A 48 -7.71 7.98 0.76
C ARG A 48 -6.30 8.44 0.40
N TYR A 49 -5.60 7.69 -0.45
CA TYR A 49 -4.17 7.90 -0.72
C TYR A 49 -3.96 8.47 -2.12
N GLU A 50 -3.42 9.70 -2.18
CA GLU A 50 -2.98 10.29 -3.46
C GLU A 50 -1.88 9.44 -4.09
N GLY A 51 -1.94 9.26 -5.41
CA GLY A 51 -0.97 8.45 -6.16
C GLY A 51 -1.10 6.94 -5.97
N SER A 52 -2.06 6.47 -5.18
CA SER A 52 -2.39 5.05 -5.02
C SER A 52 -3.69 4.72 -5.75
N ASP A 53 -3.82 3.51 -6.28
CA ASP A 53 -5.08 2.99 -6.80
C ASP A 53 -5.87 2.19 -5.74
N MET A 54 -5.50 2.33 -4.47
CA MET A 54 -6.10 1.58 -3.37
C MET A 54 -7.47 2.13 -3.01
N LEU A 55 -8.48 1.30 -3.20
CA LEU A 55 -9.80 1.48 -2.59
C LEU A 55 -9.85 0.70 -1.29
N GLU A 56 -10.43 1.31 -0.26
CA GLU A 56 -10.64 0.68 1.05
C GLU A 56 -12.13 0.59 1.35
N PRO A 57 -12.65 -0.60 1.73
CA PRO A 57 -13.99 -0.75 2.27
C PRO A 57 -14.15 0.04 3.57
N ALA A 58 -15.25 0.77 3.70
CA ALA A 58 -15.51 1.59 4.88
C ALA A 58 -17.01 1.65 5.21
N VAL A 59 -17.31 2.08 6.44
CA VAL A 59 -18.66 2.43 6.88
C VAL A 59 -18.78 3.95 6.95
N LEU A 60 -19.75 4.51 6.22
CA LEU A 60 -20.13 5.91 6.33
C LEU A 60 -20.87 6.15 7.65
N LEU A 61 -20.31 7.04 8.47
CA LEU A 61 -20.83 7.36 9.80
C LEU A 61 -21.56 8.70 9.83
N LYS A 62 -21.06 9.69 9.08
CA LYS A 62 -21.65 11.03 9.02
C LYS A 62 -21.31 11.72 7.70
N GLU A 63 -22.30 12.41 7.14
CA GLU A 63 -22.13 13.26 5.97
C GLU A 63 -22.01 14.74 6.37
N GLY A 64 -21.00 15.43 5.84
CA GLY A 64 -20.81 16.87 5.93
C GLY A 64 -21.13 17.57 4.61
N LYS A 65 -20.78 18.86 4.48
CA LYS A 65 -21.03 19.61 3.23
C LYS A 65 -20.13 19.13 2.08
N SER A 66 -18.82 19.08 2.31
CA SER A 66 -17.79 18.71 1.30
C SER A 66 -17.07 17.39 1.59
N ASN A 67 -17.27 16.83 2.78
CA ASN A 67 -16.60 15.62 3.25
C ASN A 67 -17.58 14.68 3.96
N VAL A 68 -17.09 13.47 4.23
CA VAL A 68 -17.76 12.48 5.06
C VAL A 68 -16.81 11.99 6.15
N LYS A 69 -17.39 11.46 7.23
CA LYS A 69 -16.70 10.72 8.28
C LYS A 69 -16.97 9.24 8.06
N VAL A 70 -15.91 8.46 7.98
CA VAL A 70 -15.96 7.01 7.73
C VAL A 70 -15.09 6.25 8.72
N ALA A 71 -15.38 4.97 8.91
CA ALA A 71 -14.51 4.03 9.62
C ALA A 71 -14.17 2.83 8.73
N THR A 72 -12.88 2.55 8.58
CA THR A 72 -12.38 1.33 7.91
C THR A 72 -12.16 0.18 8.89
N ARG A 73 -12.09 0.49 10.19
CA ARG A 73 -11.83 -0.44 11.30
C ARG A 73 -12.67 -0.06 12.52
N LEU A 74 -12.93 -1.01 13.42
CA LEU A 74 -13.75 -0.78 14.62
C LEU A 74 -13.21 0.36 15.49
N LEU A 75 -11.89 0.42 15.69
CA LEU A 75 -11.25 1.48 16.47
C LEU A 75 -11.46 2.89 15.88
N GLU A 76 -11.70 2.99 14.57
CA GLU A 76 -11.92 4.28 13.90
C GLU A 76 -13.32 4.85 14.13
N TYR A 77 -14.26 4.09 14.72
CA TYR A 77 -15.57 4.65 15.10
C TYR A 77 -15.43 5.78 16.14
N ALA A 78 -14.47 5.66 17.06
CA ALA A 78 -14.20 6.70 18.06
C ALA A 78 -13.49 7.93 17.44
N LYS A 79 -12.69 7.73 16.38
CA LYS A 79 -11.98 8.80 15.66
C LYS A 79 -12.09 8.59 14.15
N PRO A 80 -13.24 8.93 13.54
CA PRO A 80 -13.49 8.63 12.13
C PRO A 80 -12.55 9.37 11.19
N VAL A 81 -12.18 8.69 10.11
CA VAL A 81 -11.40 9.26 9.01
C VAL A 81 -12.27 10.25 8.24
N THR A 82 -11.69 11.38 7.85
CA THR A 82 -12.38 12.40 7.05
C THR A 82 -11.96 12.27 5.61
N VAL A 83 -12.93 12.08 4.70
CA VAL A 83 -12.67 11.86 3.28
C VAL A 83 -13.50 12.86 2.46
N PRO A 84 -12.94 13.52 1.43
CA PRO A 84 -13.72 14.34 0.50
C PRO A 84 -14.78 13.51 -0.22
N LYS A 85 -15.98 14.07 -0.42
CA LYS A 85 -17.12 13.32 -1.02
C LYS A 85 -16.80 12.71 -2.39
N HIS A 86 -16.05 13.42 -3.22
CA HIS A 86 -15.67 12.94 -4.57
C HIS A 86 -14.68 11.76 -4.55
N LYS A 87 -14.21 11.33 -3.36
CA LYS A 87 -13.36 10.16 -3.17
C LYS A 87 -14.08 8.99 -2.48
N VAL A 88 -15.40 9.06 -2.41
CA VAL A 88 -16.25 8.08 -1.76
C VAL A 88 -17.18 7.50 -2.82
N TYR A 89 -17.20 6.18 -2.92
CA TYR A 89 -17.98 5.45 -3.90
C TYR A 89 -18.93 4.50 -3.18
N ALA A 90 -20.05 4.17 -3.83
CA ALA A 90 -20.94 3.13 -3.33
C ALA A 90 -20.19 1.80 -3.22
N PHE A 91 -20.48 1.02 -2.19
CA PHE A 91 -19.86 -0.29 -2.05
C PHE A 91 -20.47 -1.29 -3.02
N ASP A 92 -19.64 -1.79 -3.93
CA ASP A 92 -19.93 -2.91 -4.81
C ASP A 92 -18.86 -3.99 -4.61
N GLN A 93 -19.27 -5.13 -4.04
CA GLN A 93 -18.38 -6.23 -3.74
C GLN A 93 -17.77 -6.85 -5.00
N SER A 94 -18.52 -6.93 -6.10
CA SER A 94 -18.08 -7.51 -7.37
C SER A 94 -16.96 -6.65 -7.96
N ILE A 95 -17.21 -5.35 -8.08
CA ILE A 95 -16.25 -4.39 -8.62
C ILE A 95 -15.01 -4.32 -7.73
N TYR A 96 -15.19 -4.25 -6.41
CA TYR A 96 -14.06 -4.23 -5.47
C TYR A 96 -13.16 -5.45 -5.64
N ASN A 97 -13.74 -6.66 -5.72
CA ASN A 97 -12.99 -7.89 -5.91
C ASN A 97 -12.25 -7.92 -7.26
N ALA A 98 -12.90 -7.46 -8.34
CA ALA A 98 -12.27 -7.36 -9.64
C ALA A 98 -11.05 -6.42 -9.63
N ILE A 99 -11.17 -5.26 -8.99
CA ILE A 99 -10.05 -4.31 -8.82
C ILE A 99 -8.91 -4.96 -8.04
N GLN A 100 -9.19 -5.68 -6.93
CA GLN A 100 -8.14 -6.36 -6.17
C GLN A 100 -7.45 -7.47 -6.98
N ALA A 101 -8.20 -8.22 -7.80
CA ALA A 101 -7.63 -9.24 -8.68
C ALA A 101 -6.64 -8.63 -9.68
N LEU A 102 -7.02 -7.53 -10.35
CA LEU A 102 -6.14 -6.81 -11.28
C LEU A 102 -4.87 -6.27 -10.59
N ARG A 103 -4.99 -5.78 -9.36
CA ARG A 103 -3.82 -5.29 -8.60
C ARG A 103 -2.87 -6.42 -8.23
N ASN A 104 -3.40 -7.58 -7.86
CA ASN A 104 -2.61 -8.78 -7.58
C ASN A 104 -1.89 -9.27 -8.84
N GLU A 105 -2.60 -9.30 -9.98
CA GLU A 105 -2.03 -9.67 -11.28
C GLU A 105 -0.91 -8.71 -11.70
N ARG A 106 -1.14 -7.40 -11.61
CA ARG A 106 -0.11 -6.38 -11.88
C ARG A 106 1.12 -6.59 -11.00
N THR A 107 0.92 -6.82 -9.71
CA THR A 107 2.02 -7.03 -8.75
C THR A 107 2.82 -8.30 -9.08
N ALA A 108 2.13 -9.40 -9.40
CA ALA A 108 2.78 -10.65 -9.81
C ALA A 108 3.58 -10.47 -11.12
N THR A 109 3.01 -9.73 -12.07
CA THR A 109 3.62 -9.46 -13.38
C THR A 109 4.88 -8.61 -13.25
N ILE A 110 4.81 -7.50 -12.49
CA ILE A 110 5.98 -6.65 -12.21
C ILE A 110 7.08 -7.47 -11.55
N ARG A 111 6.76 -8.25 -10.51
CA ARG A 111 7.75 -9.11 -9.83
C ARG A 111 8.41 -10.11 -10.79
N ARG A 112 7.63 -10.68 -11.71
CA ARG A 112 8.17 -11.59 -12.73
C ARG A 112 9.14 -10.87 -13.67
N PHE A 113 8.79 -9.66 -14.12
CA PHE A 113 9.70 -8.86 -14.94
C PHE A 113 10.97 -8.48 -14.19
N ASP A 114 10.87 -8.06 -12.91
CA ASP A 114 12.03 -7.75 -12.08
C ASP A 114 12.99 -8.94 -11.96
N GLN A 115 12.46 -10.15 -11.76
CA GLN A 115 13.25 -11.38 -11.71
C GLN A 115 13.95 -11.69 -13.05
N LEU A 116 13.25 -11.52 -14.18
CA LEU A 116 13.83 -11.73 -15.51
C LEU A 116 14.94 -10.71 -15.81
N ILE A 117 14.70 -9.44 -15.51
CA ILE A 117 15.70 -8.38 -15.66
C ILE A 117 16.93 -8.71 -14.82
N GLN A 118 16.74 -9.06 -13.55
CA GLN A 118 17.84 -9.42 -12.66
C GLN A 118 18.65 -10.63 -13.18
N SER A 119 17.97 -11.65 -13.72
CA SER A 119 18.63 -12.79 -14.35
C SER A 119 19.45 -12.37 -15.57
N HIS A 120 18.93 -11.49 -16.42
CA HIS A 120 19.68 -10.99 -17.58
C HIS A 120 20.88 -10.13 -17.19
N TRP A 121 20.77 -9.31 -16.14
CA TRP A 121 21.87 -8.52 -15.62
C TRP A 121 23.09 -9.37 -15.23
N GLN A 122 22.87 -10.57 -14.70
CA GLN A 122 23.96 -11.49 -14.34
C GLN A 122 24.76 -12.01 -15.54
N HIS A 123 24.22 -11.92 -16.76
CA HIS A 123 24.89 -12.35 -17.98
C HIS A 123 25.69 -11.23 -18.67
N LEU A 124 25.59 -9.98 -18.18
CA LEU A 124 26.34 -8.87 -18.74
C LEU A 124 27.82 -9.00 -18.37
N LYS A 125 28.70 -8.91 -19.38
CA LYS A 125 30.14 -8.88 -19.16
C LYS A 125 30.58 -7.44 -18.85
N PRO A 126 31.54 -7.24 -17.92
CA PRO A 126 32.15 -5.94 -17.72
C PRO A 126 32.74 -5.39 -19.02
N TYR A 127 32.53 -4.10 -19.28
CA TYR A 127 33.16 -3.43 -20.39
C TYR A 127 34.67 -3.38 -20.18
N GLN A 128 35.45 -3.99 -21.08
CA GLN A 128 36.90 -3.90 -21.07
C GLN A 128 37.35 -2.75 -21.97
N ALA A 129 37.77 -1.64 -21.35
CA ALA A 129 38.20 -0.43 -22.05
C ALA A 129 39.59 -0.55 -22.72
N GLU A 130 40.34 -1.63 -22.46
CA GLU A 130 41.75 -1.80 -22.88
C GLU A 130 41.95 -3.00 -23.80
N ALA A 131 41.41 -2.89 -25.02
CA ALA A 131 42.05 -3.49 -26.20
C ALA A 131 42.77 -2.38 -26.99
N LYS A 132 43.56 -1.54 -26.29
CA LYS A 132 44.51 -0.65 -26.96
C LYS A 132 45.70 -1.51 -27.37
N ARG A 133 45.87 -1.63 -28.70
CA ARG A 133 46.90 -2.37 -29.42
C ARG A 133 48.28 -2.27 -28.74
N PRO A 134 49.10 -3.33 -28.71
CA PRO A 134 50.48 -3.22 -28.25
C PRO A 134 51.18 -2.15 -29.09
N ARG A 135 51.77 -1.15 -28.41
CA ARG A 135 52.68 -0.19 -29.05
C ARG A 135 53.85 -1.00 -29.61
N GLU A 136 53.97 -1.06 -30.93
CA GLU A 136 55.21 -1.48 -31.59
C GLU A 136 56.35 -0.60 -31.08
N SER A 137 57.23 -1.17 -30.25
CA SER A 137 58.50 -0.56 -29.92
C SER A 137 59.37 -0.56 -31.18
N LYS A 138 59.39 0.56 -31.91
CA LYS A 138 60.42 0.78 -32.92
C LYS A 138 61.76 0.93 -32.19
N SER A 139 62.58 -0.11 -32.24
CA SER A 139 64.00 -0.04 -31.97
C SER A 139 64.62 0.99 -32.93
N ALA A 140 65.22 2.03 -32.36
CA ALA A 140 65.96 3.02 -33.13
C ALA A 140 67.23 2.39 -33.70
N PRO A 141 67.61 2.66 -34.97
CA PRO A 141 68.86 2.20 -35.53
C PRO A 141 70.03 2.95 -34.89
N GLY A 142 71.09 2.21 -34.55
CA GLY A 142 72.34 2.76 -34.03
C GLY A 142 73.00 3.72 -35.03
N TYR A 143 73.60 4.78 -34.51
CA TYR A 143 74.50 5.64 -35.27
C TYR A 143 75.94 5.17 -35.04
N PRO A 144 76.77 5.04 -36.10
CA PRO A 144 78.17 4.70 -35.97
C PRO A 144 79.02 5.90 -35.55
N GLU A 145 80.16 5.57 -34.95
CA GLU A 145 81.24 6.45 -34.48
C GLU A 145 81.70 7.48 -35.51
N GLY A 146 82.08 8.67 -35.02
CA GLY A 146 82.74 9.72 -35.80
C GLY A 146 83.75 10.46 -34.95
N THR A 147 85.01 10.02 -35.05
CA THR A 147 86.23 10.65 -34.54
C THR A 147 86.50 11.99 -35.24
N LEU A 148 87.25 12.88 -34.56
CA LEU A 148 88.21 13.91 -35.05
C LEU A 148 87.90 15.33 -34.54
N PRO A 149 88.89 16.24 -34.45
CA PRO A 149 90.36 16.08 -34.40
C PRO A 149 90.99 16.49 -33.06
#